data_AF-A0A956M2V2-F1
#
_entry.id   AF-A0A956M2V2-F1
#
_cell.length_a   1.000
_cell.length_b   1.000
_cell.length_c   1.000
_cell.angle_alpha   90.00
_cell.angle_beta   90.00
_cell.angle_gamma   90.00
#
_symmetry.space_group_name_H-M   'P 1'
#
loop_
_entity.id
_entity.type
_entity.pdbx_description
1 polymer ?
#
loop_
_entity_poly.entity_id
_entity_poly.type
_entity_poly.pdbx_seq_one_letter_code
_entity_poly.pdbx_strand_id
1 'polypeptide(L)'
;LDVLGVFSLTGLVYAIREAVTIPLKLARQSLDIYTGPAALLSPDVGLIFKIAQMLDLFDLYRMFLVIVGLAVVGHVSTKRSAGVVLAFWGLWVVIQIGYYLSPLGALSR
;
A
#
# COMPACT_ATOMS: atom_id res chain seq x y z
N LEU A 1 1.52 20.67 -13.73
CA LEU A 1 1.20 19.53 -12.84
C LEU A 1 1.70 19.92 -11.47
N ASP A 2 0.81 20.05 -10.49
CA ASP A 2 1.15 20.41 -9.11
C ASP A 2 1.13 19.15 -8.21
N VAL A 3 1.45 19.31 -6.93
CA VAL A 3 1.49 18.20 -5.97
C VAL A 3 0.13 17.51 -5.88
N LEU A 4 -0.95 18.29 -5.84
CA LEU A 4 -2.31 17.76 -5.77
C LEU A 4 -2.65 16.95 -7.03
N GLY A 5 -2.28 17.43 -8.22
CA GLY A 5 -2.43 16.71 -9.48
C GLY A 5 -1.67 15.37 -9.50
N VAL A 6 -0.46 15.30 -8.93
CA VAL A 6 0.27 14.02 -8.78
C VAL A 6 -0.55 13.06 -7.92
N PHE A 7 -1.03 13.50 -6.75
CA PHE A 7 -1.82 12.64 -5.87
C PHE A 7 -3.15 12.21 -6.49
N SER A 8 -3.85 13.09 -7.19
CA SER A 8 -5.10 12.77 -7.90
C SER A 8 -4.89 11.74 -9.01
N LEU A 9 -3.88 11.95 -9.87
CA LEU A 9 -3.61 11.04 -10.98
C LEU A 9 -3.10 9.68 -10.51
N THR A 10 -2.22 9.65 -9.51
CA THR A 10 -1.75 8.39 -8.93
C THR A 10 -2.85 7.66 -8.15
N GLY A 11 -3.84 8.39 -7.62
CA GLY A 11 -5.03 7.81 -7.01
C GLY A 11 -5.87 6.96 -7.98
N LEU A 12 -5.79 7.20 -9.29
CA LEU A 12 -6.49 6.40 -10.30
C LEU A 12 -6.07 4.92 -10.29
N VAL A 13 -4.87 4.61 -9.77
CA VAL A 13 -4.43 3.22 -9.54
C VAL A 13 -5.42 2.46 -8.65
N TYR A 14 -6.09 3.14 -7.70
CA TYR A 14 -7.12 2.52 -6.88
C TYR A 14 -8.40 2.19 -7.65
N ALA A 15 -8.78 3.01 -8.63
CA ALA A 15 -9.91 2.67 -9.49
C ALA A 15 -9.63 1.37 -10.26
N ILE A 16 -8.39 1.20 -10.76
CA ILE A 16 -7.97 -0.04 -11.42
C ILE A 16 -7.94 -1.21 -10.43
N ARG A 17 -7.40 -1.00 -9.22
CA ARG A 17 -7.41 -2.02 -8.14
C ARG A 17 -8.82 -2.50 -7.84
N GLU A 18 -9.76 -1.60 -7.64
CA GLU A 18 -11.16 -1.95 -7.36
C GLU A 18 -11.83 -2.61 -8.56
N ALA A 19 -11.58 -2.14 -9.78
CA ALA A 19 -12.09 -2.78 -11.00
C ALA A 19 -11.66 -4.25 -11.13
N VAL A 20 -10.45 -4.60 -10.69
CA VAL A 20 -9.93 -5.98 -10.70
C VAL A 20 -10.40 -6.75 -9.46
N THR A 21 -10.35 -6.15 -8.27
CA THR A 21 -10.58 -6.87 -7.01
C THR A 21 -12.07 -7.04 -6.68
N ILE A 22 -12.96 -6.13 -7.08
CA ILE A 22 -14.40 -6.26 -6.81
C ILE A 22 -14.97 -7.55 -7.43
N PRO A 23 -14.76 -7.86 -8.72
CA PRO A 23 -15.21 -9.13 -9.30
C PRO A 23 -14.65 -10.35 -8.57
N LEU A 24 -13.38 -10.30 -8.15
CA LEU A 24 -12.74 -11.40 -7.42
C LEU A 24 -13.32 -11.59 -6.02
N LYS A 25 -13.59 -10.50 -5.30
CA LYS A 25 -14.24 -10.52 -3.98
C LYS A 25 -15.65 -11.14 -4.09
N LEU A 26 -16.40 -10.76 -5.12
CA LEU A 26 -17.73 -11.31 -5.40
C LEU A 26 -17.67 -12.80 -5.75
N ALA A 27 -16.74 -13.20 -6.63
CA ALA A 27 -16.57 -14.58 -7.05
C ALA A 27 -16.15 -15.51 -5.90
N ARG A 28 -15.33 -15.02 -4.96
CA ARG A 28 -14.87 -15.79 -3.80
C ARG A 28 -15.74 -15.64 -2.55
N GLN A 29 -16.78 -14.81 -2.59
CA GLN A 29 -17.61 -14.43 -1.44
C GLN A 29 -16.78 -14.03 -0.21
N SER A 30 -15.62 -13.41 -0.43
CA SER A 30 -14.69 -12.99 0.61
C SER A 30 -14.15 -11.61 0.30
N LEU A 31 -14.06 -10.77 1.34
CA LEU A 31 -13.45 -9.44 1.24
C LEU A 31 -11.92 -9.52 1.23
N ASP A 32 -11.36 -10.65 1.66
CA ASP A 32 -9.93 -10.90 1.76
C ASP A 32 -9.35 -11.39 0.42
N ILE A 33 -9.17 -10.44 -0.50
CA ILE A 33 -8.39 -10.63 -1.73
C ILE A 33 -7.07 -9.89 -1.59
N TYR A 34 -5.96 -10.63 -1.57
CA TYR A 34 -4.61 -10.10 -1.55
C TYR A 34 -4.02 -10.12 -2.94
N THR A 35 -3.34 -9.05 -3.34
CA THR A 35 -2.71 -8.93 -4.68
C THR A 35 -1.19 -8.85 -4.63
N GLY A 36 -0.62 -8.98 -3.43
CA GLY A 36 0.82 -9.03 -3.18
C GLY A 36 1.27 -10.37 -2.58
N PRO A 37 2.45 -10.40 -1.91
CA PRO A 37 3.00 -11.62 -1.31
C PRO A 37 2.08 -12.32 -0.31
N ALA A 38 1.16 -11.58 0.33
CA ALA A 38 0.15 -12.17 1.22
C ALA A 38 -0.78 -13.16 0.51
N ALA A 39 -0.93 -13.11 -0.82
CA ALA A 39 -1.72 -14.08 -1.57
C ALA A 39 -1.12 -15.50 -1.53
N LEU A 40 0.16 -15.63 -1.20
CA LEU A 40 0.90 -16.89 -1.16
C LEU A 40 1.07 -17.45 0.26
N LEU A 41 0.61 -16.71 1.27
CA LEU A 41 0.83 -17.04 2.68
C LEU A 41 -0.48 -17.43 3.34
N SER A 42 -0.44 -18.45 4.19
CA SER A 42 -1.56 -18.79 5.06
C SER A 42 -1.77 -17.70 6.12
N PRO A 43 -3.01 -17.41 6.55
CA PRO A 43 -3.27 -16.44 7.63
C PRO A 43 -2.57 -16.80 8.96
N ASP A 44 -2.22 -18.07 9.15
CA ASP A 44 -1.63 -18.62 10.38
C ASP A 44 -0.22 -18.07 10.68
N VAL A 45 0.46 -17.45 9.71
CA VAL A 45 1.81 -16.88 9.91
C VAL A 45 1.81 -15.50 10.58
N GLY A 46 0.65 -15.01 11.03
CA GLY A 46 0.49 -13.86 11.94
C GLY A 46 1.18 -12.58 11.47
N LEU A 47 2.30 -12.21 12.12
CA LEU A 47 3.04 -10.98 11.82
C LEU A 47 3.61 -10.95 10.40
N ILE A 48 4.11 -12.09 9.89
CA ILE A 48 4.66 -12.17 8.53
C ILE A 48 3.56 -11.93 7.51
N PHE A 49 2.37 -12.50 7.75
CA PHE A 49 1.20 -12.26 6.93
C PHE A 49 0.80 -10.78 6.94
N LYS A 50 0.81 -10.14 8.12
CA LYS A 50 0.48 -8.71 8.22
C LYS A 50 1.46 -7.81 7.46
N ILE A 51 2.76 -8.10 7.50
CA ILE A 51 3.77 -7.37 6.73
C ILE A 51 3.58 -7.62 5.23
N ALA A 52 3.33 -8.86 4.83
CA ALA A 52 3.09 -9.23 3.44
C ALA A 52 1.84 -8.54 2.86
N GLN A 53 0.82 -8.29 3.69
CA GLN A 53 -0.36 -7.50 3.28
C GLN A 53 -0.02 -6.04 2.97
N MET A 54 1.02 -5.47 3.61
CA MET A 54 1.44 -4.09 3.36
C MET A 54 2.19 -3.94 2.02
N LEU A 55 2.62 -5.06 1.41
CA LEU A 55 3.30 -5.12 0.12
C LEU A 55 2.31 -5.45 -1.02
N ASP A 56 1.16 -4.77 -1.04
CA ASP A 56 0.18 -4.92 -2.12
C ASP A 56 0.72 -4.35 -3.44
N LEU A 57 0.52 -5.07 -4.54
CA LEU A 57 1.08 -4.72 -5.85
C LEU A 57 0.59 -3.35 -6.34
N PHE A 58 -0.68 -3.02 -6.14
CA PHE A 58 -1.24 -1.74 -6.58
C PHE A 58 -0.72 -0.59 -5.73
N ASP A 59 -0.56 -0.81 -4.43
CA ASP A 59 0.03 0.19 -3.53
C ASP A 59 1.50 0.46 -3.86
N LEU A 60 2.29 -0.57 -4.17
CA LEU A 60 3.68 -0.43 -4.61
C LEU A 60 3.78 0.31 -5.96
N TYR A 61 2.90 -0.01 -6.92
CA TYR A 61 2.86 0.69 -8.21
C TYR A 61 2.47 2.16 -8.04
N ARG A 62 1.45 2.46 -7.24
CA ARG A 62 1.05 3.82 -6.89
C ARG A 62 2.22 4.57 -6.24
N MET A 63 2.91 3.95 -5.29
CA MET A 63 4.06 4.55 -4.61
C MET A 63 5.17 4.92 -5.60
N PHE A 64 5.48 4.05 -6.57
CA PHE A 64 6.43 4.36 -7.64
C PHE A 64 6.00 5.60 -8.44
N LEU A 65 4.74 5.68 -8.84
CA LEU A 65 4.24 6.85 -9.59
C LEU A 65 4.28 8.13 -8.76
N VAL A 66 4.01 8.07 -7.45
CA VAL A 66 4.12 9.22 -6.54
C VAL A 66 5.58 9.69 -6.46
N ILE A 67 6.53 8.77 -6.35
CA ILE A 67 7.97 9.09 -6.35
C ILE A 67 8.37 9.82 -7.64
N VAL A 68 7.96 9.30 -8.79
CA VAL A 68 8.27 9.93 -10.08
C VAL A 68 7.59 11.28 -10.21
N GLY A 69 6.30 11.37 -9.86
CA GLY A 69 5.52 12.60 -9.95
C GLY A 69 6.05 13.72 -9.04
N LEU A 70 6.38 13.41 -7.80
CA LEU A 70 6.96 14.37 -6.86
C LEU A 70 8.37 14.79 -7.26
N ALA A 71 9.17 13.90 -7.84
CA ALA A 71 10.48 14.28 -8.39
C ALA A 71 10.35 15.31 -9.51
N VAL A 72 9.39 15.12 -10.43
CA VAL A 72 9.11 16.05 -11.53
C VAL A 72 8.59 17.39 -11.02
N VAL A 73 7.55 17.38 -10.16
CA VAL A 73 6.93 18.62 -9.65
C VAL A 73 7.86 19.40 -8.73
N GLY A 74 8.63 18.70 -7.89
CA GLY A 74 9.57 19.33 -6.97
C GLY A 74 10.90 19.73 -7.61
N HIS A 75 11.13 19.42 -8.89
CA HIS A 75 12.42 19.58 -9.56
C HIS A 75 13.60 18.98 -8.77
N VAL A 76 13.36 17.85 -8.11
CA VAL A 76 14.37 17.12 -7.32
C VAL A 76 14.72 15.80 -7.97
N SER A 77 15.87 15.23 -7.62
CA SER A 77 16.23 13.90 -8.10
C SER A 77 15.24 12.84 -7.59
N THR A 78 14.96 11.83 -8.42
CA THR A 78 14.11 10.69 -8.07
C THR A 78 14.58 10.01 -6.78
N LYS A 79 15.90 9.95 -6.54
CA LYS A 79 16.47 9.40 -5.30
C LYS A 79 16.02 10.18 -4.05
N ARG A 80 15.99 11.52 -4.10
CA ARG A 80 15.53 12.35 -2.98
C ARG A 80 14.03 12.18 -2.74
N SER A 81 13.23 12.18 -3.82
CA SER A 81 11.79 11.95 -3.72
C SER A 81 11.48 10.56 -3.16
N ALA A 82 12.18 9.51 -3.64
CA ALA A 82 12.08 8.16 -3.12
C ALA A 82 12.39 8.10 -1.62
N GLY A 83 13.46 8.77 -1.16
CA GLY A 83 13.79 8.84 0.26
C GLY A 83 12.65 9.38 1.12
N VAL A 84 11.99 10.46 0.69
CA VAL A 84 10.85 11.04 1.41
C VAL A 84 9.66 10.09 1.43
N VAL A 85 9.26 9.59 0.26
CA VAL A 85 8.08 8.72 0.13
C VAL A 85 8.28 7.42 0.91
N LEU A 86 9.46 6.80 0.80
CA LEU A 86 9.80 5.57 1.52
C LEU A 86 9.93 5.80 3.03
N ALA A 87 10.40 6.97 3.48
CA ALA A 87 10.42 7.30 4.90
C ALA A 87 9.00 7.40 5.48
N PHE A 88 8.08 8.07 4.77
CA PHE A 88 6.67 8.12 5.18
C PHE A 88 6.00 6.75 5.15
N TRP A 89 6.25 5.96 4.10
CA TRP A 89 5.73 4.60 4.02
C TRP A 89 6.29 3.70 5.13
N GLY A 90 7.59 3.78 5.40
CA GLY A 90 8.23 3.03 6.49
C GLY A 90 7.70 3.42 7.87
N LEU A 91 7.48 4.72 8.10
CA LEU A 91 6.84 5.20 9.33
C LEU A 91 5.43 4.62 9.47
N TRP A 92 4.65 4.61 8.39
CA TRP A 92 3.32 4.00 8.38
C TRP A 92 3.35 2.49 8.69
N VAL A 93 4.32 1.76 8.12
CA VAL A 93 4.54 0.33 8.42
C VAL A 93 4.83 0.13 9.90
N VAL A 94 5.72 0.94 10.49
CA VAL A 94 6.04 0.87 11.94
C VAL A 94 4.81 1.13 12.78
N ILE A 95 3.99 2.14 12.44
CA ILE A 95 2.74 2.44 13.14
C ILE A 95 1.78 1.24 13.07
N GLN A 96 1.62 0.63 11.90
CA GLN A 96 0.73 -0.52 11.71
C GLN A 96 1.20 -1.75 12.50
N ILE A 97 2.50 -2.04 12.49
CA ILE A 97 3.07 -3.13 13.29
C ILE A 97 2.90 -2.86 14.78
N GLY A 98 3.22 -1.63 15.22
CA GLY A 98 3.06 -1.21 16.62
C GLY A 98 1.60 -1.33 17.08
N TYR A 99 0.66 -0.88 16.26
CA TYR A 99 -0.77 -1.04 16.52
C TYR A 99 -1.16 -2.52 16.61
N TYR A 100 -0.74 -3.35 15.64
CA TYR A 100 -1.02 -4.78 15.64
C TYR A 100 -0.52 -5.47 16.91
N LEU A 101 0.69 -5.15 17.38
CA LEU A 101 1.30 -5.73 18.59
C LEU A 101 0.73 -5.16 19.90
N SER A 102 0.10 -3.98 19.85
CA SER A 102 -0.46 -3.33 21.03
C SER A 102 -1.72 -4.05 21.55
N PRO A 103 -2.08 -3.85 22.84
CA PRO A 103 -3.34 -4.37 23.39
C PRO A 103 -4.59 -3.91 22.62
N LEU A 104 -4.52 -2.72 22.00
CA LEU A 104 -5.61 -2.18 21.18
C LEU A 104 -5.78 -2.99 19.88
N GLY A 105 -4.68 -3.46 19.30
CA GLY A 105 -4.70 -4.35 18.14
C GLY A 105 -5.16 -5.76 18.50
N ALA A 106 -4.95 -6.22 19.73
CA ALA A 106 -5.41 -7.55 20.17
C ALA A 106 -6.96 -7.64 20.24
N LEU A 107 -7.65 -6.51 20.42
CA LEU A 107 -9.11 -6.42 20.43
C LEU A 107 -9.73 -6.45 19.02
N SER A 108 -8.94 -6.26 17.97
CA SER A 108 -9.39 -6.21 16.57
C SER A 108 -8.95 -7.41 15.72
N ARG A 109 -8.33 -8.43 16.34
CA ARG A 109 -7.94 -9.69 15.71
C ARG A 109 -9.06 -10.72 15.74
#